data_AF-A0A7C1A172-F1
#
_entry.id   AF-A0A7C1A172-F1
#
_cell.length_a   1.000
_cell.length_b   1.000
_cell.length_c   1.000
_cell.angle_alpha   90.00
_cell.angle_beta   90.00
_cell.angle_gamma   90.00
#
_symmetry.space_group_name_H-M   'P 1'
#
loop_
_entity.id
_entity.type
_entity.pdbx_description
1 polymer ?
#
loop_
_entity_poly.entity_id
_entity_poly.type
_entity_poly.pdbx_seq_one_letter_code
_entity_poly.pdbx_strand_id
1 'polypeptide(L)'
;MLFILLLVLSFPLSYKQAISYLAQGELKKADSLLKVAIFEAEESEKNDIFFHLELLIAYGKSPDIIKNYGKIESAFLDKDYMRALKEWENTPKDFRKSSPGLYLKGILMEIMGDYLNSANVFEEIGKQSDPVFTPISLLKAALIHKKKLKNKDKGEELLIELITKYPQSPYADIARGYLEEDKRN
;
A
#
# COMPACT_ATOMS: atom_id res chain seq x y z
N MET A 1 -26.63 -27.21 2.73
CA MET A 1 -25.21 -27.35 3.11
C MET A 1 -24.38 -26.76 1.97
N LEU A 2 -24.04 -25.47 2.06
CA LEU A 2 -23.18 -24.78 1.10
C LEU A 2 -22.37 -23.78 1.92
N PHE A 3 -21.32 -24.27 2.59
CA PHE A 3 -20.33 -23.40 3.22
C PHE A 3 -19.49 -22.82 2.09
N ILE A 4 -19.76 -21.56 1.76
CA ILE A 4 -18.87 -20.74 0.94
C ILE A 4 -17.52 -20.76 1.67
N LEU A 5 -16.50 -21.38 1.05
CA LEU A 5 -15.13 -21.21 1.45
C LEU A 5 -14.85 -19.70 1.43
N LEU A 6 -14.72 -19.10 2.60
CA LEU A 6 -13.99 -17.84 2.77
C LEU A 6 -12.58 -18.10 2.23
N LEU A 7 -12.34 -17.76 0.97
CA LEU A 7 -11.01 -17.46 0.47
C LEU A 7 -10.53 -16.23 1.25
N VAL A 8 -10.06 -16.48 2.47
CA VAL A 8 -9.17 -15.54 3.13
C VAL A 8 -7.94 -15.55 2.24
N LEU A 9 -7.80 -14.53 1.39
CA LEU A 9 -6.57 -14.25 0.66
C LEU A 9 -5.46 -14.23 1.71
N SER A 10 -4.75 -15.35 1.82
CA SER A 10 -3.67 -15.52 2.77
C SER A 10 -2.42 -15.46 1.93
N PHE A 11 -1.78 -14.28 1.95
CA PHE A 11 -0.51 -14.11 1.26
C PHE A 11 0.42 -15.31 1.48
N PRO A 12 1.21 -15.70 0.46
CA PRO A 12 2.14 -16.80 0.58
C PRO A 12 3.03 -16.67 1.81
N LEU A 13 3.43 -17.82 2.38
CA LEU A 13 4.31 -17.82 3.55
C LEU A 13 5.62 -17.08 3.27
N SER A 14 6.14 -17.23 2.05
CA SER A 14 7.33 -16.51 1.58
C SER A 14 7.18 -14.99 1.65
N TYR A 15 6.01 -14.45 1.29
CA TYR A 15 5.73 -13.01 1.39
C TYR A 15 5.76 -12.53 2.84
N LYS A 16 5.03 -13.21 3.75
CA LYS A 16 5.01 -12.85 5.18
C LYS A 16 6.42 -12.90 5.79
N GLN A 17 7.19 -13.93 5.44
CA GLN A 17 8.59 -14.04 5.86
C GLN A 17 9.46 -12.93 5.28
N ALA A 18 9.25 -12.54 4.03
CA ALA A 18 9.98 -11.43 3.42
C ALA A 18 9.74 -10.12 4.17
N ILE A 19 8.49 -9.80 4.52
CA ILE A 19 8.16 -8.61 5.31
C ILE A 19 8.78 -8.67 6.71
N SER A 20 8.82 -9.85 7.35
CA SER A 20 9.54 -10.04 8.61
C SER A 20 11.04 -9.76 8.46
N TYR A 21 11.67 -10.17 7.35
CA TYR A 21 13.06 -9.81 7.08
C TYR A 21 13.27 -8.32 6.81
N LEU A 22 12.32 -7.62 6.19
CA LEU A 22 12.36 -6.15 6.11
C LEU A 22 12.40 -5.55 7.53
N ALA A 23 11.51 -6.00 8.43
CA ALA A 23 11.45 -5.54 9.82
C ALA A 23 12.75 -5.79 10.62
N GLN A 24 13.51 -6.82 10.24
CA GLN A 24 14.81 -7.16 10.81
C GLN A 24 15.98 -6.40 10.17
N GLY A 25 15.79 -5.76 9.02
CA GLY A 25 16.84 -5.11 8.23
C GLY A 25 17.61 -6.07 7.31
N GLU A 26 17.12 -7.29 7.12
CA GLU A 26 17.73 -8.37 6.34
C GLU A 26 17.35 -8.27 4.86
N LEU A 27 17.69 -7.14 4.22
CA LEU A 27 17.14 -6.73 2.92
C LEU A 27 17.38 -7.74 1.78
N LYS A 28 18.54 -8.41 1.76
CA LYS A 28 18.86 -9.43 0.75
C LYS A 28 17.98 -10.68 0.88
N LYS A 29 17.65 -11.07 2.11
CA LYS A 29 16.75 -12.21 2.38
C LYS A 29 15.33 -11.84 2.00
N ALA A 30 14.90 -10.63 2.34
CA ALA A 30 13.60 -10.11 1.93
C ALA A 30 13.44 -10.07 0.41
N ASP A 31 14.41 -9.50 -0.33
CA ASP A 31 14.40 -9.46 -1.80
C ASP A 31 14.28 -10.86 -2.42
N SER A 32 15.09 -11.81 -1.93
CA SER A 32 15.04 -13.20 -2.41
C SER A 32 13.67 -13.84 -2.18
N LEU A 33 13.07 -13.64 -1.00
CA LEU A 33 11.76 -14.22 -0.69
C LEU A 33 10.60 -13.52 -1.40
N LEU A 34 10.67 -12.22 -1.64
CA LEU A 34 9.67 -11.53 -2.47
C LEU A 34 9.64 -12.11 -3.88
N LYS A 35 10.81 -12.43 -4.46
CA LYS A 35 10.90 -13.08 -5.78
C LYS A 35 10.30 -14.48 -5.78
N VAL A 36 10.50 -15.25 -4.71
CA VAL A 36 9.83 -16.55 -4.53
C VAL A 36 8.32 -16.36 -4.42
N ALA A 37 7.87 -15.39 -3.63
CA ALA A 37 6.46 -15.11 -3.40
C ALA A 37 5.69 -14.80 -4.70
N ILE A 38 6.31 -14.17 -5.70
CA ILE A 38 5.68 -13.94 -7.01
C ILE A 38 5.19 -15.25 -7.66
N PHE A 39 5.97 -16.33 -7.53
CA PHE A 39 5.62 -17.62 -8.13
C PHE A 39 4.56 -18.37 -7.34
N GLU A 40 4.42 -18.08 -6.04
CA GLU A 40 3.44 -18.71 -5.15
C GLU A 40 2.10 -17.97 -5.13
N ALA A 41 2.11 -16.67 -5.40
CA ALA A 41 0.96 -15.78 -5.25
C ALA A 41 -0.08 -15.91 -6.37
N GLU A 42 -1.35 -15.72 -5.99
CA GLU A 42 -2.41 -15.48 -6.97
C GLU A 42 -2.19 -14.13 -7.68
N GLU A 43 -2.76 -13.97 -8.88
CA GLU A 43 -2.60 -12.74 -9.66
C GLU A 43 -3.06 -11.48 -8.91
N SER A 44 -4.10 -11.62 -8.08
CA SER A 44 -4.64 -10.57 -7.21
C SER A 44 -3.65 -10.08 -6.14
N GLU A 45 -2.71 -10.92 -5.71
CA GLU A 45 -1.75 -10.65 -4.63
C GLU A 45 -0.41 -10.14 -5.16
N LYS A 46 -0.09 -10.41 -6.44
CA LYS A 46 1.21 -10.06 -7.04
C LYS A 46 1.50 -8.56 -7.02
N ASN A 47 0.48 -7.72 -7.14
CA ASN A 47 0.65 -6.26 -7.10
C ASN A 47 1.25 -5.78 -5.76
N ASP A 48 0.85 -6.38 -4.64
CA ASP A 48 1.43 -6.05 -3.33
C ASP A 48 2.88 -6.53 -3.22
N ILE A 49 3.21 -7.67 -3.82
CA ILE A 49 4.59 -8.20 -3.85
C ILE A 49 5.48 -7.32 -4.71
N PHE A 50 5.02 -6.92 -5.90
CA PHE A 50 5.75 -6.01 -6.78
C PHE A 50 5.97 -4.65 -6.14
N PHE A 51 4.96 -4.12 -5.44
CA PHE A 51 5.11 -2.88 -4.66
C PHE A 51 6.26 -2.97 -3.64
N HIS A 52 6.38 -4.08 -2.92
CA HIS A 52 7.47 -4.26 -1.94
C HIS A 52 8.85 -4.42 -2.61
N LEU A 53 8.91 -4.99 -3.82
CA LEU A 53 10.13 -5.01 -4.61
C LEU A 53 10.53 -3.61 -5.10
N GLU A 54 9.57 -2.80 -5.58
CA GLU A 54 9.81 -1.41 -5.97
C GLU A 54 10.27 -0.56 -4.77
N LEU A 55 9.66 -0.78 -3.62
CA LEU A 55 10.07 -0.17 -2.34
C LEU A 55 11.53 -0.50 -2.01
N LEU A 56 11.95 -1.76 -2.15
CA LEU A 56 13.35 -2.15 -1.94
C LEU A 56 14.30 -1.51 -2.96
N ILE A 57 13.89 -1.38 -4.22
CA ILE A 57 14.72 -0.75 -5.26
C ILE A 57 14.91 0.75 -4.94
N ALA A 58 13.83 1.46 -4.61
CA ALA A 58 13.87 2.90 -4.36
C ALA A 58 14.53 3.25 -3.01
N TYR A 59 14.27 2.45 -1.96
CA TYR A 59 14.64 2.77 -0.59
C TYR A 59 15.70 1.84 0.02
N GLY A 60 16.21 0.86 -0.72
CA GLY A 60 17.17 -0.13 -0.20
C GLY A 60 18.51 0.45 0.27
N LYS A 61 18.87 1.67 -0.16
CA LYS A 61 20.03 2.42 0.35
C LYS A 61 19.76 3.13 1.69
N SER A 62 18.52 3.13 2.14
CA SER A 62 18.03 3.76 3.36
C SER A 62 17.46 2.69 4.31
N PRO A 63 18.31 1.82 4.89
CA PRO A 63 17.88 0.62 5.60
C PRO A 63 16.94 0.92 6.79
N ASP A 64 17.10 2.08 7.44
CA ASP A 64 16.21 2.48 8.54
C ASP A 64 14.78 2.76 8.07
N ILE A 65 14.60 3.30 6.86
CA ILE A 65 13.26 3.50 6.28
C ILE A 65 12.60 2.15 6.04
N ILE A 66 13.31 1.24 5.36
CA ILE A 66 12.81 -0.11 5.07
C ILE A 66 12.48 -0.88 6.35
N LYS A 67 13.36 -0.78 7.36
CA LYS A 67 13.18 -1.46 8.64
C LYS A 67 11.94 -0.98 9.38
N ASN A 68 11.76 0.35 9.48
CA ASN A 68 10.57 0.92 10.12
C ASN A 68 9.30 0.59 9.34
N TYR A 69 9.37 0.62 8.00
CA TYR A 69 8.27 0.20 7.14
C TYR A 69 7.88 -1.26 7.42
N GLY A 70 8.83 -2.19 7.35
CA GLY A 70 8.59 -3.62 7.51
C GLY A 70 8.00 -4.00 8.87
N LYS A 71 8.38 -3.30 9.94
CA LYS A 71 7.80 -3.52 11.29
C LYS A 71 6.30 -3.24 11.32
N ILE A 72 5.89 -2.13 10.72
CA ILE A 72 4.48 -1.71 10.70
C ILE A 72 3.70 -2.59 9.71
N GLU A 73 4.26 -2.84 8.53
CA GLU A 73 3.65 -3.71 7.51
C GLU A 73 3.42 -5.13 8.04
N SER A 74 4.41 -5.70 8.74
CA SER A 74 4.25 -7.01 9.39
C SER A 74 3.11 -7.01 10.39
N ALA A 75 2.88 -5.89 11.10
CA ALA A 75 1.75 -5.77 12.01
C ALA A 75 0.41 -5.70 11.28
N PHE A 76 0.34 -5.04 10.13
CA PHE A 76 -0.84 -5.07 9.26
C PHE A 76 -1.16 -6.46 8.73
N LEU A 77 -0.15 -7.21 8.26
CA LEU A 77 -0.34 -8.57 7.75
C LEU A 77 -0.88 -9.54 8.80
N ASP A 78 -0.48 -9.34 10.05
CA ASP A 78 -0.97 -10.14 11.19
C ASP A 78 -2.31 -9.61 11.73
N LYS A 79 -2.85 -8.53 11.16
CA LYS A 79 -4.06 -7.81 11.60
C LYS A 79 -3.98 -7.34 13.06
N ASP A 80 -2.77 -7.13 13.56
CA ASP A 80 -2.49 -6.62 14.90
C ASP A 80 -2.30 -5.09 14.84
N TYR A 81 -3.42 -4.38 14.78
CA TYR A 81 -3.43 -2.92 14.62
C TYR A 81 -2.92 -2.19 15.87
N MET A 82 -3.04 -2.79 17.06
CA MET A 82 -2.46 -2.23 18.28
C MET A 82 -0.94 -2.26 18.23
N ARG A 83 -0.34 -3.36 17.74
CA ARG A 83 1.09 -3.41 17.47
C ARG A 83 1.49 -2.44 16.38
N ALA A 84 0.71 -2.33 15.29
CA ALA A 84 1.02 -1.39 14.21
C ALA A 84 1.08 0.06 14.72
N LEU A 85 0.12 0.47 15.56
CA LEU A 85 0.11 1.80 16.18
C LEU A 85 1.30 2.01 17.10
N LYS A 86 1.62 1.03 17.95
CA LYS A 86 2.79 1.08 18.83
C LYS A 86 4.10 1.20 18.05
N GLU A 87 4.28 0.42 16.98
CA GLU A 87 5.46 0.52 16.12
C GLU A 87 5.55 1.90 15.47
N TRP A 88 4.43 2.41 14.92
CA TRP A 88 4.35 3.76 14.36
C TRP A 88 4.78 4.85 15.36
N GLU A 89 4.27 4.81 16.59
CA GLU A 89 4.60 5.76 17.67
C GLU A 89 6.07 5.72 18.08
N ASN A 90 6.76 4.60 17.86
CA ASN A 90 8.19 4.44 18.17
C ASN A 90 9.11 4.78 16.99
N THR A 91 8.57 5.08 15.80
CA THR A 91 9.41 5.43 14.63
C THR A 91 10.05 6.83 14.75
N PRO A 92 11.23 7.07 14.15
CA PRO A 92 11.84 8.40 14.10
C PRO A 92 10.97 9.44 13.38
N LYS A 93 11.08 10.71 13.77
CA LYS A 93 10.31 11.81 13.13
C LYS A 93 10.55 11.93 11.63
N ASP A 94 11.79 11.70 11.18
CA ASP A 94 12.15 11.80 9.77
C ASP A 94 11.50 10.68 8.94
N PHE A 95 11.40 9.47 9.50
CA PHE A 95 10.63 8.39 8.88
C PHE A 95 9.16 8.78 8.71
N ARG A 96 8.52 9.36 9.73
CA ARG A 96 7.11 9.76 9.67
C ARG A 96 6.80 10.83 8.61
N LYS A 97 7.83 11.56 8.14
CA LYS A 97 7.73 12.57 7.08
C LYS A 97 8.10 12.03 5.69
N SER A 98 8.71 10.83 5.62
CA SER A 98 9.02 10.18 4.36
C SER A 98 7.74 9.63 3.70
N SER A 99 7.74 9.47 2.38
CA SER A 99 6.60 8.92 1.63
C SER A 99 6.17 7.52 2.15
N PRO A 100 7.08 6.58 2.49
CA PRO A 100 6.72 5.32 3.16
C PRO A 100 6.02 5.52 4.50
N GLY A 101 6.51 6.44 5.33
CA GLY A 101 5.90 6.72 6.63
C GLY A 101 4.52 7.36 6.50
N LEU A 102 4.38 8.36 5.61
CA LEU A 102 3.09 8.98 5.32
C LEU A 102 2.08 7.96 4.78
N TYR A 103 2.52 7.06 3.90
CA TYR A 103 1.66 6.02 3.36
C TYR A 103 1.10 5.10 4.46
N LEU A 104 1.97 4.61 5.35
CA LEU A 104 1.55 3.77 6.49
C LEU A 104 0.64 4.53 7.48
N LYS A 105 0.88 5.82 7.68
CA LYS A 105 -0.03 6.70 8.45
C LYS A 105 -1.41 6.77 7.83
N GLY A 106 -1.49 6.95 6.50
CA GLY A 106 -2.74 6.95 5.75
C GLY A 106 -3.51 5.64 5.94
N ILE A 107 -2.82 4.49 5.92
CA ILE A 107 -3.42 3.17 6.19
C ILE A 107 -3.93 3.07 7.64
N LEU A 108 -3.15 3.50 8.63
CA LEU A 108 -3.60 3.51 10.04
C LEU A 108 -4.88 4.33 10.22
N MET A 109 -4.94 5.52 9.61
CA MET A 109 -6.13 6.38 9.64
C MET A 109 -7.32 5.70 8.97
N GLU A 110 -7.11 5.03 7.83
CA GLU A 110 -8.16 4.28 7.14
C GLU A 110 -8.74 3.16 8.03
N ILE A 111 -7.86 2.38 8.67
CA ILE A 111 -8.24 1.28 9.58
C ILE A 111 -9.03 1.81 10.78
N MET A 112 -8.66 2.98 11.30
CA MET A 112 -9.34 3.65 12.40
C MET A 112 -10.66 4.33 11.99
N GLY A 113 -11.00 4.31 10.70
CA GLY A 113 -12.22 4.95 10.17
C GLY A 113 -12.10 6.46 9.96
N ASP A 114 -10.91 7.04 10.12
CA ASP A 114 -10.63 8.45 9.84
C ASP A 114 -10.36 8.65 8.34
N TYR A 115 -11.40 8.42 7.55
CA TYR A 115 -11.32 8.42 6.09
C TYR A 115 -10.94 9.78 5.50
N LEU A 116 -11.37 10.88 6.13
CA LEU A 116 -11.05 12.22 5.63
C LEU A 116 -9.55 12.51 5.78
N ASN A 117 -8.98 12.28 6.96
CA ASN A 117 -7.55 12.52 7.15
C ASN A 117 -6.70 11.50 6.40
N SER A 118 -7.16 10.25 6.29
CA SER A 118 -6.53 9.23 5.45
C SER A 118 -6.42 9.68 3.99
N ALA A 119 -7.53 10.13 3.38
CA ALA A 119 -7.55 10.65 2.02
C ALA A 119 -6.61 11.86 1.85
N ASN A 120 -6.66 12.82 2.79
CA ASN A 120 -5.80 13.99 2.75
C ASN A 120 -4.30 13.64 2.77
N VAL A 121 -3.90 12.66 3.58
CA VAL A 121 -2.51 12.18 3.62
C VAL A 121 -2.12 11.53 2.30
N PHE A 122 -2.97 10.68 1.72
CA PHE A 122 -2.68 10.08 0.42
C PHE A 122 -2.63 11.10 -0.71
N GLU A 123 -3.47 12.14 -0.70
CA GLU A 123 -3.39 13.26 -1.64
C GLU A 123 -2.10 14.08 -1.47
N GLU A 124 -1.61 14.24 -0.24
CA GLU A 124 -0.32 14.90 0.02
C GLU A 124 0.84 14.13 -0.64
N ILE A 125 0.84 12.81 -0.52
CA ILE A 125 1.80 11.94 -1.23
C ILE A 125 1.58 12.01 -2.75
N GLY A 126 0.32 12.14 -3.18
CA GLY A 126 -0.12 12.37 -4.55
C GLY A 126 0.57 13.56 -5.25
N LYS A 127 0.93 14.59 -4.47
CA LYS A 127 1.58 15.82 -4.94
C LYS A 127 3.11 15.72 -4.98
N GLN A 128 3.68 14.66 -4.41
CA GLN A 128 5.13 14.44 -4.40
C GLN A 128 5.58 13.80 -5.71
N SER A 129 6.88 13.81 -5.95
CA SER A 129 7.52 13.12 -7.08
C SER A 129 8.16 11.81 -6.61
N ASP A 130 7.38 10.95 -5.95
CA ASP A 130 7.80 9.61 -5.52
C ASP A 130 7.24 8.55 -6.47
N PRO A 131 8.08 7.85 -7.25
CA PRO A 131 7.58 6.93 -8.28
C PRO A 131 6.89 5.68 -7.71
N VAL A 132 7.13 5.31 -6.46
CA VAL A 132 6.57 4.12 -5.81
C VAL A 132 5.24 4.46 -5.12
N PHE A 133 5.26 5.49 -4.27
CA PHE A 133 4.15 5.82 -3.40
C PHE A 133 3.14 6.78 -4.01
N THR A 134 3.54 7.67 -4.93
CA THR A 134 2.60 8.63 -5.52
C THR A 134 1.48 7.93 -6.29
N PRO A 135 1.73 6.95 -7.18
CA PRO A 135 0.66 6.31 -7.94
C PRO A 135 -0.35 5.56 -7.06
N ILE A 136 0.14 4.74 -6.12
CA ILE A 136 -0.73 3.97 -5.20
C ILE A 136 -1.50 4.88 -4.24
N SER A 137 -0.90 5.99 -3.81
CA SER A 137 -1.58 6.94 -2.93
C SER A 137 -2.70 7.69 -3.65
N LEU A 138 -2.49 8.10 -4.91
CA LEU A 138 -3.58 8.68 -5.72
C LEU A 138 -4.75 7.69 -5.86
N LEU A 139 -4.46 6.41 -6.12
CA LEU A 139 -5.49 5.38 -6.20
C LEU A 139 -6.23 5.23 -4.86
N LYS A 140 -5.52 5.15 -3.73
CA LYS A 140 -6.14 5.03 -2.40
C LYS A 140 -7.01 6.25 -2.06
N ALA A 141 -6.50 7.46 -2.27
CA ALA A 141 -7.27 8.68 -2.06
C ALA A 141 -8.56 8.68 -2.89
N ALA A 142 -8.46 8.33 -4.18
CA ALA A 142 -9.61 8.25 -5.07
C ALA A 142 -10.67 7.26 -4.56
N LEU A 143 -10.25 6.06 -4.15
CA LEU A 143 -11.16 5.02 -3.65
C LEU A 143 -11.81 5.40 -2.32
N ILE A 144 -11.08 6.07 -1.43
CA ILE A 144 -11.64 6.57 -0.17
C ILE A 144 -12.69 7.65 -0.45
N HIS A 145 -12.37 8.64 -1.29
CA HIS A 145 -13.34 9.68 -1.69
C HIS A 145 -14.61 9.08 -2.25
N LYS A 146 -14.46 8.17 -3.22
CA LYS A 146 -15.57 7.53 -3.90
C LYS A 146 -16.42 6.64 -2.99
N LYS A 147 -15.78 5.72 -2.27
CA LYS A 147 -16.48 4.63 -1.56
C LYS A 147 -16.83 4.96 -0.11
N LYS A 148 -16.00 5.78 0.58
CA LYS A 148 -16.15 6.06 2.02
C LYS A 148 -16.72 7.45 2.27
N LEU A 149 -16.24 8.46 1.55
CA LEU A 149 -16.70 9.85 1.71
C LEU A 149 -17.87 10.21 0.79
N LYS A 150 -18.23 9.32 -0.16
CA LYS A 150 -19.29 9.51 -1.16
C LYS A 150 -19.08 10.76 -2.04
N ASN A 151 -17.83 11.17 -2.23
CA ASN A 151 -17.44 12.24 -3.12
C ASN A 151 -16.94 11.64 -4.45
N LYS A 152 -17.91 11.29 -5.33
CA LYS A 152 -17.62 10.62 -6.60
C LYS A 152 -16.75 11.50 -7.50
N ASP A 153 -17.08 12.79 -7.64
CA ASP A 153 -16.38 13.74 -8.51
C ASP A 153 -14.90 13.85 -8.15
N LYS A 154 -14.58 14.02 -6.85
CA LYS A 154 -13.18 14.08 -6.41
C LYS A 154 -12.45 12.76 -6.63
N GLY A 155 -13.14 11.64 -6.40
CA GLY A 155 -12.61 10.32 -6.69
C GLY A 155 -12.22 10.18 -8.16
N GLU A 156 -13.10 10.55 -9.08
CA GLU A 156 -12.84 10.48 -10.52
C GLU A 156 -11.70 11.41 -10.96
N GLU A 157 -11.65 12.64 -10.43
CA GLU A 157 -10.55 13.58 -10.70
C GLU A 157 -9.18 12.94 -10.37
N LEU A 158 -9.06 12.31 -9.20
CA LEU A 158 -7.83 11.66 -8.75
C LEU A 158 -7.48 10.41 -9.59
N LEU A 159 -8.47 9.64 -10.05
CA LEU A 159 -8.23 8.52 -10.99
C LEU A 159 -7.71 9.01 -12.33
N ILE A 160 -8.28 10.09 -12.87
CA ILE A 160 -7.82 10.71 -14.12
C ILE A 160 -6.41 11.27 -13.96
N GLU A 161 -6.12 11.91 -12.82
CA GLU A 161 -4.77 12.40 -12.51
C GLU A 161 -3.74 11.26 -12.48
N LEU A 162 -4.06 10.15 -11.82
CA LEU A 162 -3.23 8.94 -11.78
C LEU A 162 -2.92 8.41 -13.19
N ILE A 163 -3.96 8.24 -14.01
CA ILE A 163 -3.82 7.72 -15.38
C ILE A 163 -2.97 8.67 -16.25
N THR A 164 -3.16 9.98 -16.08
CA THR A 164 -2.49 10.99 -16.90
C THR A 164 -1.01 11.13 -16.53
N LYS A 165 -0.70 11.16 -15.22
CA LYS A 165 0.67 11.38 -14.74
C LYS A 165 1.51 10.11 -14.70
N TYR A 166 0.87 8.96 -14.43
CA TYR A 166 1.56 7.67 -14.26
C TYR A 166 0.95 6.58 -15.15
N PRO A 167 0.87 6.78 -16.48
CA PRO A 167 0.15 5.90 -17.39
C PRO A 167 0.69 4.46 -17.45
N GLN A 168 1.95 4.26 -17.05
CA GLN A 168 2.66 2.97 -17.04
C GLN A 168 2.60 2.27 -15.68
N SER A 169 2.03 2.91 -14.66
CA SER A 169 1.88 2.28 -13.35
C SER A 169 0.77 1.23 -13.40
N PRO A 170 0.91 0.06 -12.74
CA PRO A 170 -0.18 -0.92 -12.64
C PRO A 170 -1.44 -0.32 -11.98
N TYR A 171 -1.27 0.69 -11.13
CA TYR A 171 -2.39 1.40 -10.50
C TYR A 171 -3.20 2.24 -11.51
N ALA A 172 -2.61 2.64 -12.64
CA ALA A 172 -3.36 3.33 -13.70
C ALA A 172 -4.33 2.37 -14.42
N ASP A 173 -3.97 1.09 -14.62
CA ASP A 173 -4.89 0.09 -15.17
C ASP A 173 -6.05 -0.19 -14.22
N ILE A 174 -5.75 -0.30 -12.91
CA ILE A 174 -6.79 -0.43 -11.88
C ILE A 174 -7.71 0.80 -11.92
N ALA A 175 -7.16 2.01 -12.05
CA ALA A 175 -7.94 3.25 -12.13
C ALA A 175 -8.85 3.29 -13.37
N ARG A 176 -8.39 2.83 -14.54
CA ARG A 176 -9.22 2.70 -15.75
C ARG A 176 -10.40 1.75 -15.50
N GLY A 177 -10.15 0.61 -14.86
CA GLY A 177 -11.20 -0.34 -14.50
C GLY A 177 -12.32 0.30 -13.68
N TYR A 178 -11.98 1.08 -12.66
CA TYR A 178 -12.98 1.79 -11.84
C TYR A 178 -13.79 2.83 -12.64
N LEU A 179 -13.14 3.61 -13.53
CA LEU A 179 -13.84 4.59 -14.37
C LEU A 179 -14.76 3.93 -15.41
N GLU A 180 -14.45 2.71 -15.85
CA GLU A 180 -15.31 1.95 -16.75
C GLU A 180 -16.54 1.36 -16.06
N GLU A 181 -16.39 0.84 -14.84
CA GLU A 181 -17.52 0.34 -14.04
C GLU A 181 -18.57 1.43 -13.81
N ASP A 182 -18.14 2.67 -13.58
CA ASP A 182 -19.03 3.81 -13.38
C ASP A 182 -19.88 4.19 -14.60
N LYS A 183 -19.42 3.85 -15.81
CA LYS A 183 -20.17 4.11 -17.05
C LYS A 183 -21.23 3.05 -17.34
N ARG A 184 -21.15 1.90 -16.66
CA ARG A 184 -22.06 0.76 -16.85
C ARG A 184 -23.20 0.73 -15.84
N ASN A 185 -23.13 1.55 -14.79
CA ASN A 185 -24.12 1.69 -13.71
C ASN A 185 -24.80 3.05 -13.77
#